data_AF-A0AAN1CT60-F1
#
_entry.id   AF-A0AAN1CT60-F1
#
_cell.length_a   1.000
_cell.length_b   1.000
_cell.length_c   1.000
_cell.angle_alpha   90.00
_cell.angle_beta   90.00
_cell.angle_gamma   90.00
#
_symmetry.space_group_name_H-M   'P 1'
#
loop_
_entity.id
_entity.type
_entity.pdbx_description
1 polymer ?
#
loop_
_entity_poly.entity_id
_entity_poly.type
_entity_poly.pdbx_seq_one_letter_code
_entity_poly.pdbx_strand_id
1 'polypeptide(L)'
;MKRQFSLFMFVTSFLLAPTSAQATAGFLQNEESQAFVKVCFYDVLGETHSLNIGATDLCPLTHEFDVTPKLQPPTENAQKTGFFKQEQTSGFSKLCSYDVLGEVYVLTIGSTEICPLTYKF
;
A
#
# COMPACT_ATOMS: atom_id res chain seq x y z
N MET A 1 -3.71 38.21 47.96
CA MET A 1 -3.84 36.90 47.27
C MET A 1 -5.29 36.80 46.80
N LYS A 2 -5.74 36.56 45.57
CA LYS A 2 -5.23 36.12 44.25
C LYS A 2 -6.15 36.79 43.20
N ARG A 3 -5.60 37.63 42.30
CA ARG A 3 -5.53 37.44 40.83
C ARG A 3 -6.83 36.92 40.19
N GLN A 4 -7.63 37.80 39.58
CA GLN A 4 -7.51 38.29 38.19
C GLN A 4 -8.22 37.36 37.20
N PHE A 5 -9.42 37.81 36.86
CA PHE A 5 -10.25 37.45 35.71
C PHE A 5 -9.40 37.63 34.44
N SER A 6 -9.02 36.56 33.76
CA SER A 6 -8.46 36.68 32.42
C SER A 6 -9.01 35.56 31.55
N LEU A 7 -10.00 36.01 30.79
CA LEU A 7 -10.70 35.35 29.71
C LEU A 7 -9.69 35.04 28.59
N PHE A 8 -8.88 33.99 28.75
CA PHE A 8 -8.00 33.53 27.67
C PHE A 8 -8.82 32.69 26.70
N MET A 9 -9.37 33.43 25.74
CA MET A 9 -9.91 32.98 24.46
C MET A 9 -8.93 32.00 23.81
N PHE A 10 -9.14 30.69 23.98
CA PHE A 10 -8.47 29.65 23.19
C PHE A 10 -9.04 29.72 21.77
N VAL A 11 -8.47 30.59 20.95
CA VAL A 11 -8.65 30.56 19.49
C VAL A 11 -7.92 29.31 19.00
N THR A 12 -8.64 28.19 18.92
CA THR A 12 -8.20 26.99 18.23
C THR A 12 -8.10 27.30 16.74
N SER A 13 -6.90 27.69 16.30
CA SER A 13 -6.53 27.81 14.90
C SER A 13 -6.58 26.41 14.27
N PHE A 14 -7.67 26.12 13.56
CA PHE A 14 -7.83 24.90 12.78
C PHE A 14 -6.99 25.06 11.50
N LEU A 15 -5.75 24.59 11.53
CA LEU A 15 -4.89 24.49 10.35
C LEU A 15 -5.54 23.48 9.39
N LEU A 16 -6.27 23.99 8.39
CA LEU A 16 -6.69 23.21 7.22
C LEU A 16 -5.44 22.85 6.42
N ALA A 17 -4.93 21.64 6.62
CA ALA A 17 -3.95 21.06 5.70
C ALA A 17 -4.63 20.87 4.33
N PRO A 18 -4.05 21.35 3.22
CA PRO A 18 -4.60 21.11 1.90
C PRO A 18 -4.42 19.62 1.56
N THR A 19 -5.52 18.87 1.49
CA THR A 19 -5.51 17.52 0.91
C THR A 19 -5.43 17.66 -0.60
N SER A 20 -4.25 17.43 -1.18
CA SER A 20 -4.11 17.31 -2.64
C SER A 20 -4.76 16.00 -3.10
N ALA A 21 -6.01 16.06 -3.55
CA ALA A 21 -6.62 14.96 -4.28
C ALA A 21 -6.03 14.94 -5.70
N GLN A 22 -5.28 13.90 -6.05
CA GLN A 22 -4.78 13.69 -7.40
C GLN A 22 -5.75 12.75 -8.11
N ALA A 23 -6.59 13.32 -8.97
CA ALA A 23 -7.48 12.56 -9.84
C ALA A 23 -6.95 12.65 -11.27
N THR A 24 -6.92 11.52 -11.98
CA THR A 24 -6.56 11.46 -13.40
C THR A 24 -7.77 11.04 -14.21
N ALA A 25 -8.04 11.74 -15.30
CA ALA A 25 -9.10 11.39 -16.23
C ALA A 25 -8.72 10.12 -17.02
N GLY A 26 -9.58 9.11 -16.94
CA GLY A 26 -9.57 7.94 -17.81
C GLY A 26 -10.52 8.11 -18.99
N PHE A 27 -10.21 7.46 -20.11
CA PHE A 27 -11.01 7.49 -21.34
C PHE A 27 -11.60 6.12 -21.66
N LEU A 28 -12.90 6.06 -21.95
CA LEU A 28 -13.61 4.81 -22.21
C LEU A 28 -13.05 4.10 -23.45
N GLN A 29 -12.65 2.84 -23.27
CA GLN A 29 -12.13 1.97 -24.33
C GLN A 29 -13.20 0.98 -24.80
N ASN A 30 -13.85 0.29 -23.86
CA ASN A 30 -14.92 -0.66 -24.16
C ASN A 30 -15.85 -0.87 -22.95
N GLU A 31 -16.96 -1.57 -23.18
CA GLU A 31 -17.92 -1.93 -22.15
C GLU A 31 -18.38 -3.38 -22.32
N GLU A 32 -18.63 -4.06 -21.20
CA GLU A 32 -19.16 -5.41 -21.14
C GLU A 32 -20.39 -5.45 -20.23
N SER A 33 -21.48 -6.07 -20.70
CA SER A 33 -22.70 -6.22 -19.89
C SER A 33 -22.77 -7.63 -19.30
N GLN A 34 -22.79 -7.73 -17.98
CA GLN A 34 -22.87 -8.98 -17.23
C GLN A 34 -24.09 -8.96 -16.29
N ALA A 35 -25.12 -9.72 -16.66
CA ALA A 35 -26.38 -9.84 -15.90
C ALA A 35 -27.02 -8.47 -15.56
N PHE A 36 -26.80 -7.97 -14.34
CA PHE A 36 -27.39 -6.72 -13.81
C PHE A 36 -26.38 -5.58 -13.69
N VAL A 37 -25.14 -5.79 -14.12
CA VAL A 37 -24.03 -4.83 -14.03
C VAL A 37 -23.43 -4.65 -15.42
N LYS A 38 -23.05 -3.42 -15.75
CA LYS A 38 -22.19 -3.13 -16.89
C LYS A 38 -20.80 -2.72 -16.38
N VAL A 39 -19.77 -3.36 -16.91
CA VAL A 39 -18.36 -3.07 -16.62
C VAL A 39 -17.84 -2.16 -17.73
N CYS A 40 -17.40 -0.96 -17.37
CA CYS A 40 -16.84 0.04 -18.26
C CYS A 40 -15.32 0.06 -18.10
N PHE A 41 -14.57 -0.16 -19.18
CA PHE A 41 -13.11 -0.22 -19.15
C PHE A 41 -12.51 1.08 -19.69
N TYR A 42 -11.63 1.70 -18.92
CA TYR A 42 -11.00 2.98 -19.21
C TYR A 42 -9.49 2.83 -19.32
N ASP A 43 -8.89 3.57 -20.25
CA ASP A 43 -7.45 3.82 -20.27
C ASP A 43 -7.12 4.99 -19.36
N VAL A 44 -6.25 4.78 -18.37
CA VAL A 44 -5.75 5.78 -17.42
C VAL A 44 -4.23 5.71 -17.46
N LEU A 45 -3.58 6.66 -18.15
CA LEU A 45 -2.12 6.71 -18.29
C LEU A 45 -1.49 5.41 -18.86
N GLY A 46 -2.22 4.66 -19.69
CA GLY A 46 -1.77 3.39 -20.27
C GLY A 46 -2.14 2.14 -19.47
N GLU A 47 -2.80 2.30 -18.30
CA GLU A 47 -3.34 1.19 -17.51
C GLU A 47 -4.86 1.07 -17.68
N THR A 48 -5.38 -0.15 -17.70
CA THR A 48 -6.83 -0.39 -17.80
C THR A 48 -7.47 -0.40 -16.42
N HIS A 49 -8.41 0.51 -16.20
CA HIS A 49 -9.25 0.57 -15.01
C HIS A 49 -10.69 0.20 -15.34
N SER A 50 -11.44 -0.31 -14.35
CA SER A 50 -12.84 -0.68 -14.51
C SER A 50 -13.76 0.14 -13.60
N LEU A 51 -14.93 0.48 -14.12
CA LEU A 51 -16.03 1.08 -13.39
C LEU A 51 -17.29 0.23 -13.59
N ASN A 52 -17.92 -0.18 -12.50
CA ASN A 52 -19.18 -0.92 -12.54
C ASN A 52 -20.35 0.05 -12.42
N ILE A 53 -21.28 -0.01 -13.36
CA ILE A 53 -22.52 0.77 -13.38
C ILE A 53 -23.74 -0.17 -13.53
N GLY A 54 -24.95 0.37 -13.41
CA GLY A 54 -26.16 -0.42 -13.65
C GLY A 54 -26.22 -0.91 -15.10
N ALA A 55 -26.79 -2.10 -15.34
CA ALA A 55 -26.88 -2.67 -16.70
C ALA A 55 -27.61 -1.75 -17.72
N THR A 56 -28.53 -0.90 -17.24
CA THR A 56 -29.27 0.06 -18.07
C THR A 56 -28.52 1.38 -18.27
N ASP A 57 -27.45 1.61 -17.52
CA ASP A 57 -26.70 2.85 -17.56
C ASP A 57 -25.70 2.84 -18.74
N LEU A 58 -25.33 4.03 -19.19
CA LEU A 58 -24.32 4.23 -20.21
C LEU A 58 -22.97 4.49 -19.56
N CYS A 59 -21.92 3.85 -20.07
CA CYS A 59 -20.57 4.15 -19.62
C CYS A 59 -20.22 5.60 -19.95
N PRO A 60 -19.81 6.43 -18.97
CA PRO A 60 -19.38 7.78 -19.27
C PRO A 60 -18.14 7.74 -20.16
N LEU A 61 -18.00 8.68 -21.10
CA LEU A 61 -16.83 8.71 -22.00
C LEU A 61 -15.53 8.99 -21.24
N THR A 62 -15.63 9.72 -20.13
CA THR A 62 -14.52 10.05 -19.23
C THR A 62 -14.91 9.81 -17.78
N HIS A 63 -13.96 9.34 -16.97
CA HIS A 63 -14.14 9.16 -15.54
C HIS A 63 -12.85 9.50 -14.79
N GLU A 64 -12.97 10.17 -13.64
CA GLU A 64 -11.82 10.50 -12.81
C GLU A 64 -11.46 9.34 -11.90
N PHE A 65 -10.24 8.81 -12.07
CA PHE A 65 -9.69 7.77 -11.23
C PHE A 65 -8.71 8.34 -10.22
N ASP A 66 -8.83 7.89 -8.97
CA ASP A 66 -7.81 8.12 -7.95
C ASP A 66 -6.64 7.16 -8.20
N VAL A 67 -5.60 7.69 -8.83
CA VAL A 67 -4.36 6.97 -9.14
C VAL A 67 -3.35 7.05 -8.00
N THR A 68 -3.73 7.60 -6.84
CA THR A 68 -2.86 7.63 -5.69
C THR A 68 -2.56 6.18 -5.27
N PRO A 69 -1.28 5.77 -5.20
CA PRO A 69 -0.93 4.44 -4.71
C PRO A 69 -1.47 4.29 -3.29
N LYS A 70 -2.50 3.45 -3.14
CA LYS A 70 -3.00 3.09 -1.81
C LYS A 70 -1.97 2.19 -1.16
N LEU A 71 -1.04 2.80 -0.44
CA LEU A 71 -0.16 2.09 0.48
C LEU A 71 -1.05 1.42 1.53
N GLN A 72 -1.38 0.14 1.31
CA GLN A 72 -2.00 -0.65 2.36
C GLN A 72 -0.94 -0.82 3.45
N PRO A 73 -1.27 -0.55 4.72
CA PRO A 73 -0.39 -0.94 5.81
C PRO A 73 -0.14 -2.45 5.67
N PRO A 74 1.10 -2.93 5.87
CA PRO A 74 1.37 -4.36 5.87
C PRO A 74 0.36 -5.03 6.81
N THR A 75 -0.33 -6.06 6.34
CA THR A 75 -1.20 -6.83 7.23
C THR A 75 -0.36 -7.35 8.39
N GLU A 76 -0.93 -7.44 9.59
CA GLU A 76 -0.19 -7.87 10.80
C GLU A 76 0.46 -9.26 10.62
N ASN A 77 -0.09 -10.06 9.69
CA ASN A 77 0.41 -11.38 9.29
C ASN A 77 1.10 -11.41 7.91
N ALA A 78 1.45 -10.26 7.33
CA ALA A 78 2.23 -10.22 6.10
C ALA A 78 3.63 -10.77 6.39
N GLN A 79 3.90 -11.99 5.92
CA GLN A 79 5.23 -12.57 6.00
C GLN A 79 6.23 -11.64 5.30
N LYS A 80 7.14 -11.08 6.08
CA LYS A 80 8.12 -10.13 5.57
C LYS A 80 9.16 -10.92 4.77
N THR A 81 9.57 -10.39 3.62
CA THR A 81 10.60 -11.05 2.81
C THR A 81 11.95 -10.53 3.24
N GLY A 82 12.81 -11.42 3.71
CA GLY A 82 14.21 -11.15 3.96
C GLY A 82 15.08 -11.50 2.77
N PHE A 83 16.11 -10.69 2.54
CA PHE A 83 17.14 -10.92 1.53
C PHE A 83 18.48 -11.25 2.19
N PHE A 84 19.10 -12.34 1.77
CA PHE A 84 20.34 -12.84 2.37
C PHE A 84 21.45 -11.78 2.32
N LYS A 85 22.15 -11.60 3.45
CA LYS A 85 23.32 -10.72 3.57
C LYS A 85 24.59 -11.51 3.80
N GLN A 86 24.58 -12.35 4.83
CA GLN A 86 25.77 -13.08 5.27
C GLN A 86 25.40 -14.32 6.07
N GLU A 87 26.36 -15.23 6.19
CA GLU A 87 26.25 -16.41 7.03
C GLU A 87 27.44 -16.55 7.98
N GLN A 88 27.19 -17.13 9.15
CA GLN A 88 28.21 -17.51 10.11
C GLN A 88 28.00 -18.96 10.53
N THR A 89 29.02 -19.81 10.35
CA THR A 89 28.98 -21.20 10.82
C THR A 89 29.54 -21.27 12.24
N SER A 90 28.79 -21.94 13.13
CA SER A 90 29.17 -22.20 14.52
C SER A 90 28.87 -23.64 14.87
N GLY A 91 29.90 -24.48 14.90
CA GLY A 91 29.76 -25.92 15.15
C GLY A 91 28.89 -26.61 14.08
N PHE A 92 27.78 -27.21 14.52
CA PHE A 92 26.84 -27.91 13.67
C PHE A 92 25.71 -27.03 13.12
N SER A 93 25.75 -25.74 13.41
CA SER A 93 24.72 -24.78 12.99
C SER A 93 25.32 -23.69 12.12
N LYS A 94 24.47 -23.10 11.28
CA LYS A 94 24.76 -21.93 10.48
C LYS A 94 23.69 -20.87 10.73
N LEU A 95 24.13 -19.65 11.03
CA LEU A 95 23.29 -18.48 11.20
C LEU A 95 23.26 -17.70 9.89
N CYS A 96 22.09 -17.62 9.27
CA CYS A 96 21.84 -16.90 8.03
C CYS A 96 21.18 -15.56 8.36
N SER A 97 21.88 -14.46 8.11
CA SER A 97 21.39 -13.11 8.38
C SER A 97 20.73 -12.50 7.14
N TYR A 98 19.54 -11.94 7.32
CA TYR A 98 18.71 -11.35 6.27
C TYR A 98 18.37 -9.90 6.56
N ASP A 99 18.30 -9.09 5.52
CA ASP A 99 17.74 -7.74 5.55
C ASP A 99 16.25 -7.81 5.22
N VAL A 100 15.45 -7.45 6.21
CA VAL A 100 14.00 -7.43 6.16
C VAL A 100 13.57 -5.98 6.39
N LEU A 101 13.34 -5.25 5.30
CA LEU A 101 12.91 -3.84 5.37
C LEU A 101 13.86 -2.95 6.20
N GLY A 102 15.17 -3.21 6.16
CA GLY A 102 16.18 -2.43 6.89
C GLY A 102 16.54 -2.97 8.29
N GLU A 103 15.85 -4.01 8.76
CA GLU A 103 16.17 -4.72 10.00
C GLU A 103 16.86 -6.06 9.72
N VAL A 104 17.71 -6.51 10.65
CA VAL A 104 18.42 -7.80 10.51
C VAL A 104 17.67 -8.91 11.23
N TYR A 105 17.31 -9.97 10.48
CA TYR A 105 16.69 -11.18 10.99
C TYR A 105 17.61 -12.38 10.78
N VAL A 106 17.54 -13.38 11.66
CA VAL A 106 18.43 -14.54 11.62
C VAL A 106 17.62 -15.83 11.51
N LEU A 107 17.94 -16.64 10.50
CA LEU A 107 17.49 -18.02 10.36
C LEU A 107 18.64 -18.94 10.78
N THR A 108 18.35 -19.94 11.61
CA THR A 108 19.34 -20.96 11.98
C THR A 108 19.06 -22.24 11.19
N ILE A 109 20.07 -22.74 10.48
CA ILE A 109 20.01 -23.98 9.69
C ILE A 109 21.17 -24.91 10.07
N GLY A 110 21.19 -26.15 9.57
CA GLY A 110 22.32 -27.06 9.74
C GLY A 110 23.60 -26.55 9.03
N SER A 111 24.78 -26.88 9.55
CA SER A 111 26.06 -26.37 9.01
C SER A 111 26.36 -26.78 7.56
N THR A 112 25.79 -27.90 7.11
CA THR A 112 25.90 -28.39 5.73
C THR A 112 24.85 -27.81 4.79
N GLU A 113 23.88 -27.08 5.33
CA GLU A 113 22.82 -26.45 4.55
C GLU A 113 23.29 -25.09 3.98
N ILE A 114 22.66 -24.70 2.87
CA ILE A 114 22.92 -23.43 2.19
C ILE A 114 21.87 -22.43 2.66
N CYS A 115 22.31 -21.24 3.08
CA CYS A 115 21.38 -20.17 3.40
C CYS A 115 20.56 -19.80 2.15
N PRO A 116 19.21 -19.87 2.21
CA PRO A 116 18.40 -19.48 1.07
C PRO A 116 18.61 -18.00 0.76
N LEU A 117 18.61 -17.61 -0.51
CA LEU A 117 18.81 -16.21 -0.90
C LEU A 117 17.68 -15.30 -0.42
N THR A 118 16.48 -15.86 -0.25
CA THR A 118 15.31 -15.17 0.29
C THR A 118 14.60 -16.06 1.31
N TYR A 119 14.05 -15.45 2.36
CA TYR A 119 13.28 -16.17 3.38
C TYR A 119 12.07 -15.35 3.83
N LYS A 120 10.99 -16.03 4.21
CA LYS A 120 9.77 -15.40 4.72
C LYS A 120 9.78 -15.45 6.24
N PHE A 121 9.86 -14.29 6.88
CA PHE A 121 9.85 -14.09 8.33
C PHE A 121 8.46 -13.72 8.82
#